data_AF-A0A8I2K5C1-F1
#
_entry.id   AF-A0A8I2K5C1-F1
#
_cell.length_a   1.000
_cell.length_b   1.000
_cell.length_c   1.000
_cell.angle_alpha   90.00
_cell.angle_beta   90.00
_cell.angle_gamma   90.00
#
_symmetry.space_group_name_H-M   'P 1'
#
loop_
_entity.id
_entity.type
_entity.pdbx_description
1 polymer ?
#
loop_
_entity_poly.entity_id
_entity_poly.type
_entity_poly.pdbx_seq_one_letter_code
_entity_poly.pdbx_strand_id
1 'polypeptide(L)'
;FFGGDLGITGIPSEVFVLDDMGLGYQHPYRLNIEAGTARFLDYPIAKLSGYLDVSGDAHRTGAGLYGRVNFAGFYVANINLKMLVMLKKFNGSASGTLYIPDFGCDSITCSIIKTIIKQYISLPYSLASQRMVLDVGYQNGEWIGSLKGTVTLFNKRFTVSLNYYNNQLHFSIGGNYEDLMQVFANGKSGALANLVEQGLTFPTDREDVIFAAVGNAVQPQIYLITPNGEEITSSNVGNFSGVSYIESNENLVTLFSLDNAAAGSWTFGVSNLSSSECTIKILSRRQLSQTSFTQVNQSGNTVNIKASVSSAESDTRISFYYSERASGSTGSPIVENLPASSGTVSTSWDTSTVTTGTYYLFAKTYGNQNAPI
;
A
#
# COMPACT_ATOMS: atom_id res chain seq x y z
N PHE A 1 27.88 -8.54 33.54
CA PHE A 1 26.92 -9.42 32.85
C PHE A 1 26.13 -10.16 33.90
N PHE A 2 24.88 -9.75 34.11
CA PHE A 2 23.91 -10.56 34.83
C PHE A 2 23.02 -11.19 33.77
N GLY A 3 22.99 -12.52 33.71
CA GLY A 3 22.01 -13.25 32.90
C GLY A 3 20.74 -13.39 33.74
N GLY A 4 19.61 -13.03 33.16
CA GLY A 4 18.30 -13.17 33.80
C GLY A 4 17.21 -13.09 32.76
N ASP A 5 16.17 -13.89 32.94
CA ASP A 5 15.00 -13.90 32.08
C ASP A 5 14.18 -12.64 32.37
N LEU A 6 14.03 -11.77 31.37
CA LEU A 6 13.21 -10.57 31.49
C LEU A 6 11.81 -10.87 30.97
N GLY A 7 10.90 -11.24 31.86
CA GLY A 7 9.47 -11.36 31.54
C GLY A 7 8.82 -9.97 31.46
N ILE A 8 8.44 -9.53 30.27
CA ILE A 8 7.57 -8.36 30.10
C ILE A 8 6.13 -8.88 30.05
N THR A 9 5.44 -8.87 31.19
CA THR A 9 4.01 -9.22 31.27
C THR A 9 3.16 -8.07 30.75
N GLY A 10 2.82 -8.13 29.46
CA GLY A 10 1.96 -7.13 28.80
C GLY A 10 0.49 -7.53 28.63
N ILE A 11 0.10 -8.77 28.94
CA ILE A 11 -1.25 -9.32 28.68
C ILE A 11 -1.59 -10.34 29.78
N PRO A 12 -2.85 -10.43 30.28
CA PRO A 12 -3.27 -11.63 31.00
C PRO A 12 -3.26 -12.81 30.01
N SER A 13 -2.45 -13.84 30.28
CA SER A 13 -2.36 -15.15 29.60
C SER A 13 -1.48 -15.32 28.34
N GLU A 14 -0.72 -14.33 27.89
CA GLU A 14 0.36 -14.53 26.90
C GLU A 14 1.69 -13.93 27.37
N VAL A 15 2.74 -14.74 27.36
CA VAL A 15 4.07 -14.37 27.86
C VAL A 15 5.02 -14.15 26.68
N PHE A 16 5.47 -12.91 26.47
CA PHE A 16 6.70 -12.67 25.73
C PHE A 16 7.87 -13.09 26.62
N VAL A 17 8.49 -14.23 26.31
CA VAL A 17 9.71 -14.70 26.98
C VAL A 17 10.92 -14.31 26.15
N LEU A 18 11.90 -13.67 26.77
CA LEU A 18 13.22 -13.41 26.21
C LEU A 18 14.24 -14.22 27.03
N ASP A 19 14.69 -15.34 26.48
CA ASP A 19 15.73 -16.19 27.07
C ASP A 19 17.14 -15.73 26.62
N ASP A 20 18.18 -15.99 27.42
CA ASP A 20 19.60 -15.75 27.09
C ASP A 20 20.02 -14.27 26.87
N MET A 21 19.50 -13.35 27.69
CA MET A 21 19.81 -11.92 27.58
C MET A 21 21.10 -11.48 28.31
N GLY A 22 21.92 -10.68 27.63
CA GLY A 22 22.98 -9.86 28.22
C GLY A 22 22.53 -8.41 28.42
N LEU A 23 22.65 -7.89 29.65
CA LEU A 23 22.33 -6.49 29.98
C LEU A 23 23.59 -5.63 30.10
N GLY A 24 23.65 -4.56 29.29
CA GLY A 24 24.69 -3.53 29.35
C GLY A 24 24.10 -2.15 29.66
N TYR A 25 24.69 -1.39 30.58
CA TYR A 25 24.25 -0.03 30.90
C TYR A 25 25.20 1.01 30.28
N GLN A 26 24.65 2.01 29.60
CA GLN A 26 25.39 3.15 29.06
C GLN A 26 24.78 4.45 29.59
N HIS A 27 25.55 5.16 30.42
CA HIS A 27 25.17 6.45 31.00
C HIS A 27 24.95 7.52 29.90
N PRO A 28 23.94 8.40 30.00
CA PRO A 28 23.06 8.58 31.15
C PRO A 28 21.74 7.79 31.17
N TYR A 29 21.22 7.26 30.06
CA TYR A 29 19.83 6.74 30.04
C TYR A 29 19.56 5.54 29.11
N ARG A 30 20.58 4.78 28.68
CA ARG A 30 20.40 3.65 27.76
C ARG A 30 20.77 2.31 28.38
N LEU A 31 19.82 1.37 28.39
CA LEU A 31 20.05 -0.05 28.68
C LEU A 31 20.11 -0.79 27.35
N ASN A 32 21.22 -1.44 27.03
CA ASN A 32 21.34 -2.30 25.85
C ASN A 32 20.99 -3.74 26.23
N ILE A 33 20.21 -4.38 25.36
CA ILE A 33 19.85 -5.79 25.42
C ILE A 33 20.65 -6.48 24.31
N GLU A 34 21.60 -7.33 24.69
CA GLU A 34 22.43 -8.08 23.75
C GLU A 34 22.01 -9.55 23.78
N ALA A 35 21.54 -10.04 22.63
CA ALA A 35 21.02 -11.38 22.42
C ALA A 35 19.71 -11.70 23.17
N GLY A 36 18.94 -12.61 22.56
CA GLY A 36 17.69 -13.16 23.10
C GLY A 36 16.87 -13.78 21.98
N THR A 37 16.12 -14.85 22.25
CA THR A 37 15.21 -15.43 21.25
C THR A 37 13.78 -14.95 21.51
N ALA A 38 13.24 -14.10 20.65
CA ALA A 38 11.83 -13.76 20.74
C ALA A 38 10.97 -14.88 20.18
N ARG A 39 9.91 -15.19 20.93
CA ARG A 39 8.83 -16.08 20.50
C ARG A 39 7.55 -15.30 20.32
N PHE A 40 6.80 -15.61 19.28
CA PHE A 40 5.42 -15.16 19.07
C PHE A 40 4.57 -16.40 18.88
N LEU A 41 3.57 -16.61 19.74
CA LEU A 41 2.75 -17.82 19.76
C LEU A 41 3.61 -19.11 19.81
N ASP A 42 4.61 -19.16 20.70
CA ASP A 42 5.60 -20.24 20.85
C ASP A 42 6.55 -20.51 19.68
N TYR A 43 6.42 -19.80 18.56
CA TYR A 43 7.37 -19.90 17.45
C TYR A 43 8.57 -18.99 17.70
N PRO A 44 9.82 -19.49 17.69
CA PRO A 44 11.01 -18.65 17.72
C PRO A 44 11.05 -17.83 16.44
N ILE A 45 10.61 -16.58 16.56
CA ILE A 45 10.53 -15.68 15.42
C ILE A 45 11.85 -14.97 15.20
N ALA A 46 12.66 -14.69 16.24
CA ALA A 46 13.89 -13.93 16.06
C ALA A 46 14.99 -14.12 17.10
N LYS A 47 16.23 -13.86 16.68
CA LYS A 47 17.28 -13.38 17.60
C LYS A 47 17.15 -11.87 17.73
N LEU A 48 16.82 -11.37 18.91
CA LEU A 48 16.66 -9.95 19.20
C LEU A 48 17.86 -9.40 19.98
N SER A 49 18.29 -8.21 19.60
CA SER A 49 19.01 -7.27 20.46
C SER A 49 18.21 -5.97 20.52
N GLY A 50 18.45 -5.13 21.50
CA GLY A 50 17.62 -3.95 21.69
C GLY A 50 18.25 -2.91 22.58
N TYR A 51 17.50 -1.84 22.82
CA TYR A 51 17.82 -0.91 23.88
C TYR A 51 16.55 -0.38 24.54
N LEU A 52 16.62 0.01 25.80
CA LEU A 52 15.64 0.85 26.48
C LEU A 52 16.26 2.23 26.67
N ASP A 53 15.57 3.27 26.24
CA ASP A 53 15.92 4.66 26.48
C ASP A 53 14.90 5.26 27.45
N VAL A 54 15.38 5.79 28.57
CA VAL A 54 14.57 6.38 29.65
C VAL A 54 14.83 7.87 29.84
N SER A 55 15.24 8.56 28.77
CA SER A 55 15.63 9.98 28.84
C SER A 55 14.50 10.96 29.20
N GLY A 56 13.23 10.53 29.25
CA GLY A 56 12.08 11.38 29.60
C GLY A 56 11.57 12.23 28.42
N ASP A 57 12.30 12.28 27.31
CA ASP A 57 11.81 12.83 26.05
C ASP A 57 10.78 11.86 25.46
N ALA A 58 9.53 12.29 25.29
CA ALA A 58 8.44 11.46 24.76
C ALA A 58 8.70 10.91 23.35
N HIS A 59 9.70 11.45 22.63
CA HIS A 59 10.12 11.00 21.30
C HIS A 59 11.36 10.10 21.32
N ARG A 60 12.09 10.02 22.44
CA ARG A 60 13.27 9.14 22.61
C ARG A 60 13.03 8.00 23.58
N THR A 61 12.16 8.23 24.57
CA THR A 61 11.78 7.26 25.60
C THR A 61 11.04 6.11 24.95
N GLY A 62 11.68 4.95 24.93
CA GLY A 62 11.26 3.88 24.03
C GLY A 62 12.14 2.65 24.14
N ALA A 63 11.73 1.59 23.43
CA ALA A 63 12.54 0.40 23.26
C ALA A 63 12.91 0.21 21.79
N GLY A 64 14.18 0.02 21.46
CA GLY A 64 14.61 -0.45 20.15
C GLY A 64 14.65 -1.98 20.11
N LEU A 65 14.22 -2.59 19.02
CA LEU A 65 14.39 -4.03 18.74
C LEU A 65 15.06 -4.21 17.38
N TYR A 66 16.15 -4.95 17.35
CA TYR A 66 16.91 -5.32 16.17
C TYR A 66 17.00 -6.83 16.11
N GLY A 67 16.90 -7.43 14.93
CA GLY A 67 17.02 -8.87 14.87
C GLY A 67 16.62 -9.47 13.56
N ARG A 68 16.90 -10.76 13.39
CA ARG A 68 16.43 -11.51 12.22
C ARG A 68 15.11 -12.17 12.57
N VAL A 69 14.03 -11.80 11.89
CA VAL A 69 12.69 -12.37 12.00
C VAL A 69 12.38 -13.36 10.87
N ASN A 70 11.57 -14.38 11.15
CA ASN A 70 10.91 -15.21 10.16
C ASN A 70 9.39 -15.11 10.32
N PHE A 71 8.74 -14.29 9.50
CA PHE A 71 7.28 -14.18 9.49
C PHE A 71 6.69 -15.37 8.74
N ALA A 72 6.26 -16.39 9.49
CA ALA A 72 5.61 -17.63 9.03
C ALA A 72 6.17 -18.24 7.72
N GLY A 73 7.49 -18.19 7.53
CA GLY A 73 8.17 -18.72 6.35
C GLY A 73 8.08 -17.83 5.09
N PHE A 74 7.19 -16.85 5.04
CA PHE A 74 7.01 -16.01 3.85
C PHE A 74 7.93 -14.79 3.83
N TYR A 75 8.42 -14.31 4.98
CA TYR A 75 9.38 -13.19 4.98
C TYR A 75 10.45 -13.36 6.06
N VAL A 76 11.68 -13.60 5.61
CA VAL A 76 12.85 -13.74 6.48
C VAL A 76 13.68 -12.48 6.39
N ALA A 77 13.67 -11.66 7.43
CA ALA A 77 14.18 -10.29 7.37
C ALA A 77 14.95 -9.86 8.61
N ASN A 78 15.86 -8.91 8.45
CA ASN A 78 16.42 -8.16 9.55
C ASN A 78 15.49 -6.98 9.87
N ILE A 79 14.92 -6.94 11.07
CA ILE A 79 14.10 -5.84 11.57
C ILE A 79 14.93 -4.82 12.35
N ASN A 80 14.44 -3.60 12.31
CA ASN A 80 14.86 -2.47 13.12
C ASN A 80 13.57 -1.74 13.53
N LEU A 81 13.10 -2.00 14.76
CA LEU A 81 11.88 -1.47 15.33
C LEU A 81 12.21 -0.52 16.47
N LYS A 82 11.35 0.47 16.64
CA LYS A 82 11.35 1.40 17.76
C LYS A 82 9.95 1.47 18.33
N MET A 83 9.81 1.02 19.58
CA MET A 83 8.65 1.22 20.41
C MET A 83 8.68 2.63 20.99
N LEU A 84 7.61 3.38 20.77
CA LEU A 84 7.32 4.63 21.45
C LEU A 84 6.36 4.29 22.59
N VAL A 85 6.89 4.12 23.80
CA VAL A 85 6.13 3.60 24.97
C VAL A 85 4.88 4.44 25.24
N MET A 86 5.01 5.77 25.14
CA MET A 86 3.90 6.70 25.36
C MET A 86 2.78 6.57 24.33
N LEU A 87 3.07 6.06 23.13
CA LEU A 87 2.11 5.93 22.04
C LEU A 87 1.57 4.50 21.87
N LYS A 88 2.06 3.53 22.66
CA LYS A 88 1.80 2.08 22.45
C LYS A 88 1.95 1.67 20.98
N LYS A 89 3.01 2.17 20.34
CA LYS A 89 3.26 2.02 18.90
C LYS A 89 4.69 1.56 18.64
N PHE A 90 4.85 0.59 17.74
CA PHE A 90 6.14 0.24 17.13
C PHE A 90 6.19 0.77 15.71
N ASN A 91 7.27 1.48 15.38
CA ASN A 91 7.58 1.86 14.01
C ASN A 91 8.95 1.31 13.64
N GLY A 92 9.12 0.89 12.40
CA GLY A 92 10.40 0.37 11.98
C GLY A 92 10.47 -0.01 10.52
N SER A 93 11.50 -0.78 10.21
CA SER A 93 11.64 -1.40 8.90
C SER A 93 12.18 -2.81 9.02
N ALA A 94 11.88 -3.62 8.03
CA ALA A 94 12.39 -4.96 7.85
C ALA A 94 13.06 -5.04 6.48
N SER A 95 14.27 -5.60 6.41
CA SER A 95 14.99 -5.84 5.15
C SER A 95 15.36 -7.32 5.03
N GLY A 96 14.90 -8.00 3.99
CA GLY A 96 14.97 -9.46 3.94
C GLY A 96 14.64 -10.12 2.61
N THR A 97 14.41 -11.42 2.67
CA THR A 97 13.94 -12.23 1.54
C THR A 97 12.45 -12.51 1.71
N LEU A 98 11.64 -12.06 0.74
CA LEU A 98 10.21 -12.34 0.65
C LEU A 98 10.00 -13.57 -0.24
N TYR A 99 9.46 -14.62 0.34
CA TYR A 99 9.01 -15.83 -0.33
C TYR A 99 7.54 -15.65 -0.70
N ILE A 100 7.26 -15.57 -2.00
CA ILE A 100 5.91 -15.57 -2.54
C ILE A 100 5.54 -17.04 -2.77
N PRO A 101 4.64 -17.63 -1.97
CA PRO A 101 4.21 -19.01 -2.18
C PRO A 101 3.35 -19.11 -3.46
N ASP A 102 3.11 -20.32 -3.94
CA ASP A 102 1.93 -20.52 -4.79
C ASP A 102 0.67 -20.40 -3.91
N PHE A 103 -0.35 -19.70 -4.39
CA PHE A 103 -1.55 -19.38 -3.62
C PHE A 103 -2.81 -19.74 -4.40
N GLY A 104 -3.85 -20.17 -3.67
CA GLY A 104 -5.19 -20.34 -4.23
C GLY A 104 -5.88 -19.00 -4.41
N CYS A 105 -6.87 -18.95 -5.29
CA CYS A 105 -7.67 -17.76 -5.52
C CYS A 105 -9.15 -18.04 -5.26
N ASP A 106 -9.77 -17.18 -4.47
CA ASP A 106 -11.19 -17.18 -4.12
C ASP A 106 -11.99 -16.11 -4.89
N SER A 107 -11.30 -15.30 -5.69
CA SER A 107 -11.88 -14.22 -6.47
C SER A 107 -11.29 -14.15 -7.87
N ILE A 108 -12.07 -13.60 -8.80
CA ILE A 108 -11.66 -13.32 -10.18
C ILE A 108 -10.43 -12.40 -10.21
N THR A 109 -10.40 -11.38 -9.35
CA THR A 109 -9.27 -10.48 -9.22
C THR A 109 -7.98 -11.21 -8.85
N CYS A 110 -8.04 -12.10 -7.86
CA CYS A 110 -6.90 -12.90 -7.46
C CYS A 110 -6.40 -13.74 -8.63
N SER A 111 -7.32 -14.39 -9.36
CA SER A 111 -6.98 -15.25 -10.50
C SER A 111 -6.27 -14.47 -11.63
N ILE A 112 -6.71 -13.24 -11.90
CA ILE A 112 -6.05 -12.32 -12.83
C ILE A 112 -4.64 -11.97 -12.35
N ILE A 113 -4.48 -11.57 -11.09
CA ILE A 113 -3.17 -11.21 -10.53
C ILE A 113 -2.21 -12.42 -10.54
N LYS A 114 -2.70 -13.59 -10.12
CA LYS A 114 -1.93 -14.84 -10.16
C LYS A 114 -1.45 -15.16 -11.57
N THR A 115 -2.32 -15.00 -12.57
CA THR A 115 -2.00 -15.21 -13.98
C THR A 115 -0.90 -14.25 -14.45
N ILE A 116 -1.01 -12.96 -14.13
CA ILE A 116 0.01 -11.96 -14.46
C ILE A 116 1.35 -12.29 -13.79
N ILE A 117 1.34 -12.65 -12.50
CA ILE A 117 2.56 -13.02 -11.78
C ILE A 117 3.20 -14.25 -12.41
N LYS A 118 2.42 -15.32 -12.66
CA LYS A 118 2.89 -16.58 -13.27
C LYS A 118 3.45 -16.40 -14.68
N GLN A 119 3.04 -15.37 -15.42
CA GLN A 119 3.61 -15.04 -16.73
C GLN A 119 5.09 -14.69 -16.63
N TYR A 120 5.51 -14.06 -15.54
CA TYR A 120 6.87 -13.56 -15.40
C TYR A 120 7.73 -14.40 -14.44
N ILE A 121 7.15 -14.97 -13.38
CA ILE A 121 7.87 -15.84 -12.44
C ILE A 121 7.19 -17.20 -12.29
N SER A 122 7.99 -18.23 -12.07
CA SER A 122 7.49 -19.50 -11.54
C SER A 122 7.28 -19.36 -10.03
N LEU A 123 6.06 -19.65 -9.56
CA LEU A 123 5.76 -19.73 -8.13
C LEU A 123 6.03 -21.16 -7.61
N PRO A 124 6.54 -21.33 -6.38
CA PRO A 124 6.91 -20.28 -5.43
C PRO A 124 8.18 -19.52 -5.85
N TYR A 125 8.26 -18.23 -5.52
CA TYR A 125 9.36 -17.35 -5.93
C TYR A 125 9.98 -16.61 -4.75
N SER A 126 11.29 -16.39 -4.78
CA SER A 126 12.03 -15.70 -3.71
C SER A 126 12.56 -14.36 -4.18
N LEU A 127 12.14 -13.29 -3.51
CA LEU A 127 12.61 -11.94 -3.71
C LEU A 127 13.61 -11.56 -2.61
N ALA A 128 14.89 -11.52 -2.94
CA ALA A 128 15.92 -11.06 -2.02
C ALA A 128 15.88 -9.52 -1.85
N SER A 129 16.48 -9.04 -0.76
CA SER A 129 16.72 -7.61 -0.49
C SER A 129 15.48 -6.71 -0.52
N GLN A 130 14.33 -7.25 -0.15
CA GLN A 130 13.10 -6.47 -0.03
C GLN A 130 13.15 -5.64 1.23
N ARG A 131 12.75 -4.36 1.12
CA ARG A 131 12.62 -3.46 2.26
C ARG A 131 11.15 -3.14 2.49
N MET A 132 10.70 -3.36 3.71
CA MET A 132 9.33 -3.09 4.15
C MET A 132 9.34 -2.20 5.39
N VAL A 133 8.35 -1.34 5.50
CA VAL A 133 8.04 -0.52 6.68
C VAL A 133 7.14 -1.33 7.59
N LEU A 134 7.46 -1.41 8.88
CA LEU A 134 6.60 -2.01 9.89
C LEU A 134 5.93 -0.90 10.71
N ASP A 135 4.62 -0.99 10.84
CA ASP A 135 3.81 -0.14 11.71
C ASP A 135 2.90 -1.06 12.54
N VAL A 136 3.07 -1.06 13.87
CA VAL A 136 2.25 -1.83 14.81
C VAL A 136 1.74 -0.88 15.87
N GLY A 137 0.43 -0.89 16.14
CA GLY A 137 -0.20 -0.04 17.15
C GLY A 137 -1.29 -0.78 17.92
N TYR A 138 -1.66 -0.23 19.08
CA TYR A 138 -2.77 -0.73 19.88
C TYR A 138 -4.01 0.14 19.66
N GLN A 139 -5.07 -0.43 19.11
CA GLN A 139 -6.34 0.26 18.83
C GLN A 139 -7.51 -0.59 19.32
N ASN A 140 -8.49 0.04 19.97
CA ASN A 140 -9.73 -0.62 20.43
C ASN A 140 -9.53 -1.90 21.28
N GLY A 141 -8.44 -1.98 22.04
CA GLY A 141 -8.16 -3.15 22.87
C GLY A 141 -7.38 -4.26 22.16
N GLU A 142 -7.00 -4.06 20.90
CA GLU A 142 -6.29 -5.05 20.08
C GLU A 142 -5.01 -4.48 19.49
N TRP A 143 -4.02 -5.35 19.28
CA TRP A 143 -2.85 -5.01 18.49
C TRP A 143 -3.16 -5.16 17.01
N ILE A 144 -2.96 -4.08 16.26
CA ILE A 144 -3.00 -4.08 14.81
C ILE A 144 -1.60 -3.85 14.27
N GLY A 145 -1.24 -4.57 13.21
CA GLY A 145 0.09 -4.49 12.61
C GLY A 145 0.01 -4.48 11.09
N SER A 146 0.91 -3.75 10.46
CA SER A 146 1.11 -3.80 9.02
C SER A 146 2.59 -3.78 8.68
N LEU A 147 2.97 -4.66 7.76
CA LEU A 147 4.27 -4.69 7.13
C LEU A 147 4.08 -4.38 5.65
N LYS A 148 4.65 -3.27 5.21
CA LYS A 148 4.31 -2.59 3.96
C LYS A 148 5.58 -2.40 3.12
N GLY A 149 5.66 -3.03 1.96
CA GLY A 149 6.79 -2.93 1.03
C GLY A 149 6.38 -2.59 -0.39
N THR A 150 7.32 -2.06 -1.18
CA THR A 150 7.19 -2.08 -2.64
C THR A 150 8.19 -3.10 -3.16
N VAL A 151 7.70 -4.11 -3.85
CA VAL A 151 8.50 -5.11 -4.55
C VAL A 151 8.51 -4.77 -6.04
N THR A 152 9.66 -4.93 -6.67
CA THR A 152 9.75 -4.81 -8.12
C THR A 152 9.88 -6.22 -8.69
N LEU A 153 8.89 -6.62 -9.48
CA LEU A 153 8.96 -7.84 -10.29
C LEU A 153 9.14 -7.36 -11.73
N PHE A 154 10.33 -7.61 -12.29
CA PHE A 154 10.72 -7.14 -13.63
C PHE A 154 10.72 -5.61 -13.75
N ASN A 155 9.96 -5.06 -14.69
CA ASN A 155 9.75 -3.63 -14.88
C ASN A 155 8.47 -3.13 -14.18
N LYS A 156 7.76 -3.99 -13.44
CA LYS A 156 6.52 -3.64 -12.75
C LYS A 156 6.77 -3.56 -11.23
N ARG A 157 6.30 -2.47 -10.63
CA ARG A 157 6.33 -2.26 -9.18
C ARG A 157 4.99 -2.66 -8.60
N PHE A 158 5.04 -3.51 -7.59
CA PHE A 158 3.91 -3.96 -6.80
C PHE A 158 4.13 -3.51 -5.37
N THR A 159 3.08 -3.04 -4.74
CA THR A 159 3.02 -2.85 -3.31
C THR A 159 2.56 -4.15 -2.66
N VAL A 160 3.25 -4.57 -1.61
CA VAL A 160 2.88 -5.71 -0.79
C VAL A 160 2.57 -5.24 0.62
N SER A 161 1.52 -5.79 1.21
CA SER A 161 1.17 -5.56 2.59
C SER A 161 0.90 -6.88 3.28
N LEU A 162 1.43 -7.06 4.47
CA LEU A 162 1.01 -8.07 5.40
C LEU A 162 0.36 -7.36 6.58
N ASN A 163 -0.95 -7.52 6.74
CA ASN A 163 -1.71 -6.92 7.82
C ASN A 163 -2.07 -8.00 8.85
N TYR A 164 -2.00 -7.65 10.13
CA TYR A 164 -2.50 -8.45 11.25
C TYR A 164 -3.67 -7.71 11.89
N TYR A 165 -4.85 -8.32 11.81
CA TYR A 165 -6.07 -7.87 12.47
C TYR A 165 -7.03 -9.06 12.63
N ASN A 166 -7.97 -9.00 13.57
CA ASN A 166 -8.90 -10.11 13.88
C ASN A 166 -8.19 -11.46 14.11
N ASN A 167 -6.99 -11.45 14.69
CA ASN A 167 -6.14 -12.62 14.90
C ASN A 167 -5.79 -13.41 13.63
N GLN A 168 -5.76 -12.75 12.47
CA GLN A 168 -5.39 -13.34 11.19
C GLN A 168 -4.32 -12.51 10.48
N LEU A 169 -3.45 -13.20 9.74
CA LEU A 169 -2.47 -12.59 8.84
C LEU A 169 -3.05 -12.52 7.44
N HIS A 170 -3.18 -11.30 6.93
CA HIS A 170 -3.68 -11.00 5.60
C HIS A 170 -2.52 -10.54 4.72
N PHE A 171 -2.12 -11.36 3.75
CA PHE A 171 -1.13 -10.97 2.75
C PHE A 171 -1.84 -10.42 1.51
N SER A 172 -1.39 -9.26 1.03
CA SER A 172 -2.02 -8.55 -0.08
C SER A 172 -0.95 -7.99 -1.01
N ILE A 173 -1.18 -8.09 -2.34
CA ILE A 173 -0.31 -7.56 -3.40
C ILE A 173 -1.14 -6.59 -4.27
N GLY A 174 -0.65 -5.39 -4.57
CA GLY A 174 -1.36 -4.33 -5.30
C GLY A 174 -0.43 -3.27 -5.92
N GLY A 175 -0.95 -2.14 -6.40
CA GLY A 175 -0.16 -1.08 -7.06
C GLY A 175 0.41 -0.02 -6.11
N ASN A 176 -0.36 0.42 -5.11
CA ASN A 176 0.06 1.29 -4.00
C ASN A 176 -0.59 0.86 -2.67
N TYR A 177 -0.20 1.48 -1.55
CA TYR A 177 -0.61 1.05 -0.19
C TYR A 177 -2.07 1.36 0.18
N GLU A 178 -2.64 2.44 -0.35
CA GLU A 178 -4.05 2.83 -0.12
C GLU A 178 -4.98 2.05 -1.07
N ASP A 179 -4.50 1.77 -2.29
CA ASP A 179 -5.18 1.00 -3.32
C ASP A 179 -5.23 -0.50 -3.09
N LEU A 180 -4.47 -1.01 -2.12
CA LEU A 180 -4.56 -2.42 -1.71
C LEU A 180 -5.94 -2.77 -1.14
N MET A 181 -6.70 -1.75 -0.70
CA MET A 181 -8.15 -1.86 -0.49
C MET A 181 -8.95 -1.10 -1.56
N GLN A 182 -8.42 -0.05 -2.20
CA GLN A 182 -9.21 0.84 -3.06
C GLN A 182 -9.07 0.64 -4.59
N VAL A 183 -8.01 0.08 -5.17
CA VAL A 183 -8.09 -0.42 -6.58
C VAL A 183 -9.11 -1.56 -6.68
N PHE A 184 -9.35 -2.27 -5.57
CA PHE A 184 -10.23 -3.43 -5.52
C PHE A 184 -11.64 -3.17 -4.95
N ALA A 185 -11.83 -2.13 -4.11
CA ALA A 185 -13.15 -1.66 -3.67
C ALA A 185 -13.69 -0.46 -4.46
N ASN A 186 -12.80 0.35 -5.05
CA ASN A 186 -13.11 1.64 -5.68
C ASN A 186 -12.66 1.77 -7.14
N GLY A 187 -11.91 0.80 -7.69
CA GLY A 187 -12.05 0.56 -9.13
C GLY A 187 -13.54 0.54 -9.38
N LYS A 188 -14.07 1.38 -10.29
CA LYS A 188 -15.48 1.29 -10.69
C LYS A 188 -15.67 -0.14 -11.20
N SER A 189 -15.98 -1.05 -10.27
CA SER A 189 -16.94 -2.11 -10.44
C SER A 189 -18.25 -1.35 -10.68
N GLY A 190 -18.34 -0.67 -11.83
CA GLY A 190 -19.63 -0.68 -12.49
C GLY A 190 -19.94 -2.16 -12.56
N ALA A 191 -21.06 -2.57 -11.97
CA ALA A 191 -21.72 -3.77 -12.45
C ALA A 191 -21.98 -3.47 -13.93
N LEU A 192 -20.98 -3.78 -14.76
CA LEU A 192 -21.07 -3.64 -16.19
C LEU A 192 -22.17 -4.62 -16.58
N ALA A 193 -23.12 -4.17 -17.39
CA ALA A 193 -24.17 -5.06 -17.87
C ALA A 193 -23.53 -6.34 -18.39
N ASN A 194 -24.17 -7.49 -18.15
CA ASN A 194 -23.77 -8.82 -18.66
C ASN A 194 -23.80 -8.80 -20.20
N LEU A 195 -22.83 -8.11 -20.78
CA LEU A 195 -22.63 -7.92 -22.19
C LEU A 195 -21.26 -8.49 -22.52
N VAL A 196 -21.26 -9.20 -23.63
CA VAL A 196 -20.10 -9.85 -24.23
C VAL A 196 -19.10 -8.81 -24.76
N GLU A 197 -19.53 -7.54 -24.88
CA GLU A 197 -18.71 -6.38 -25.23
C GLU A 197 -18.88 -5.26 -24.20
N GLN A 198 -17.80 -4.54 -23.92
CA GLN A 198 -17.73 -3.44 -22.95
C GLN A 198 -17.02 -2.24 -23.57
N GLY A 199 -17.73 -1.12 -23.66
CA GLY A 199 -17.17 0.17 -24.04
C GLY A 199 -16.62 0.92 -22.84
N LEU A 200 -15.40 1.44 -22.95
CA LEU A 200 -14.72 2.22 -21.90
C LEU A 200 -14.08 3.45 -22.52
N THR A 201 -14.24 4.61 -21.91
CA THR A 201 -13.51 5.81 -22.34
C THR A 201 -12.42 6.13 -21.33
N PHE A 202 -11.18 6.18 -21.80
CA PHE A 202 -10.05 6.61 -20.99
C PHE A 202 -9.74 8.09 -21.22
N PRO A 203 -9.48 8.86 -20.15
CA PRO A 203 -8.94 10.21 -20.26
C PRO A 203 -7.50 10.22 -20.80
N THR A 204 -6.97 11.41 -21.07
CA THR A 204 -5.63 11.62 -21.65
C THR A 204 -4.46 11.30 -20.72
N ASP A 205 -4.72 10.85 -19.49
CA ASP A 205 -3.76 10.73 -18.40
C ASP A 205 -3.64 9.31 -17.81
N ARG A 206 -3.94 8.25 -18.57
CA ARG A 206 -3.87 6.86 -18.06
C ARG A 206 -2.56 6.15 -18.36
N GLU A 207 -2.00 5.54 -17.32
CA GLU A 207 -0.95 4.51 -17.36
C GLU A 207 -1.60 3.10 -17.42
N ASP A 208 -0.76 2.08 -17.64
CA ASP A 208 -0.97 0.65 -17.35
C ASP A 208 -2.44 0.18 -17.16
N VAL A 209 -3.03 -0.43 -18.19
CA VAL A 209 -4.40 -0.98 -18.17
C VAL A 209 -4.38 -2.49 -18.45
N ILE A 210 -5.16 -3.24 -17.69
CA ILE A 210 -5.40 -4.66 -17.89
C ILE A 210 -6.88 -4.87 -18.21
N PHE A 211 -7.15 -5.54 -19.33
CA PHE A 211 -8.47 -6.04 -19.69
C PHE A 211 -8.47 -7.55 -19.54
N ALA A 212 -9.34 -8.09 -18.71
CA ALA A 212 -9.37 -9.53 -18.45
C ALA A 212 -10.79 -10.09 -18.56
N ALA A 213 -10.86 -11.33 -19.01
CA ALA A 213 -12.05 -12.18 -18.90
C ALA A 213 -11.66 -13.48 -18.19
N VAL A 214 -12.57 -13.97 -17.36
CA VAL A 214 -12.43 -15.25 -16.68
C VAL A 214 -13.62 -16.12 -17.01
N GLY A 215 -13.37 -17.28 -17.60
CA GLY A 215 -14.41 -18.22 -17.98
C GLY A 215 -14.80 -19.13 -16.82
N ASN A 216 -16.06 -19.56 -16.78
CA ASN A 216 -16.54 -20.47 -15.75
C ASN A 216 -16.07 -21.92 -15.98
N ALA A 217 -15.93 -22.32 -17.25
CA ALA A 217 -15.56 -23.68 -17.64
C ALA A 217 -14.66 -23.76 -18.88
N VAL A 218 -14.59 -22.68 -19.68
CA VAL A 218 -13.87 -22.64 -20.95
C VAL A 218 -13.01 -21.38 -20.99
N GLN A 219 -11.82 -21.47 -21.59
CA GLN A 219 -10.92 -20.34 -21.78
C GLN A 219 -11.59 -19.25 -22.66
N PRO A 220 -11.69 -17.99 -22.20
CA PRO A 220 -12.22 -16.90 -23.00
C PRO A 220 -11.34 -16.55 -24.21
N GLN A 221 -11.93 -16.29 -25.36
CA GLN A 221 -11.27 -15.70 -26.53
C GLN A 221 -11.63 -14.22 -26.54
N ILE A 222 -10.64 -13.36 -26.31
CA ILE A 222 -10.89 -11.93 -26.12
C ILE A 222 -10.32 -11.09 -27.27
N TYR A 223 -10.90 -9.91 -27.46
CA TYR A 223 -10.41 -8.90 -28.39
C TYR A 223 -10.54 -7.50 -27.78
N LEU A 224 -9.76 -6.56 -28.31
CA LEU A 224 -9.86 -5.13 -28.03
C LEU A 224 -10.09 -4.36 -29.33
N ILE A 225 -10.86 -3.28 -29.28
CA ILE A 225 -10.91 -2.27 -30.32
C ILE A 225 -10.29 -1.00 -29.75
N THR A 226 -9.26 -0.48 -30.43
CA THR A 226 -8.55 0.74 -30.03
C THR A 226 -9.42 1.99 -30.28
N PRO A 227 -9.06 3.16 -29.71
CA PRO A 227 -9.72 4.43 -30.01
C PRO A 227 -9.71 4.83 -31.48
N ASN A 228 -8.80 4.27 -32.27
CA ASN A 228 -8.71 4.49 -33.71
C ASN A 228 -9.52 3.46 -34.52
N GLY A 229 -10.20 2.51 -33.87
CA GLY A 229 -11.00 1.48 -34.51
C GLY A 229 -10.23 0.22 -34.93
N GLU A 230 -8.96 0.07 -34.54
CA GLU A 230 -8.17 -1.12 -34.86
C GLU A 230 -8.49 -2.26 -33.90
N GLU A 231 -8.64 -3.48 -34.41
CA GLU A 231 -8.90 -4.66 -33.58
C GLU A 231 -7.59 -5.37 -33.17
N ILE A 232 -7.45 -5.67 -31.89
CA ILE A 232 -6.36 -6.44 -31.30
C ILE A 232 -6.91 -7.80 -30.84
N THR A 233 -6.27 -8.87 -31.28
CA THR A 233 -6.54 -10.27 -30.95
C THR A 233 -5.25 -10.96 -30.54
N SER A 234 -5.32 -12.21 -30.07
CA SER A 234 -4.13 -13.03 -29.80
C SER A 234 -3.22 -13.19 -31.02
N SER A 235 -3.81 -13.23 -32.22
CA SER A 235 -3.07 -13.46 -33.47
C SER A 235 -2.25 -12.27 -33.96
N ASN A 236 -2.64 -11.05 -33.61
CA ASN A 236 -2.05 -9.81 -34.13
C ASN A 236 -1.47 -8.90 -33.05
N VAL A 237 -1.53 -9.28 -31.77
CA VAL A 237 -1.06 -8.46 -30.62
C VAL A 237 0.40 -8.00 -30.79
N GLY A 238 1.25 -8.80 -31.45
CA GLY A 238 2.64 -8.45 -31.73
C GLY A 238 2.84 -7.21 -32.62
N ASN A 239 1.78 -6.75 -33.31
CA ASN A 239 1.80 -5.52 -34.10
C ASN A 239 1.60 -4.25 -33.25
N PHE A 240 1.18 -4.40 -31.98
CA PHE A 240 0.84 -3.30 -31.09
C PHE A 240 1.89 -3.17 -29.99
N SER A 241 2.73 -2.14 -30.09
CA SER A 241 3.77 -1.87 -29.10
C SER A 241 3.17 -1.59 -27.72
N GLY A 242 3.74 -2.19 -26.67
CA GLY A 242 3.26 -2.02 -25.30
C GLY A 242 1.97 -2.77 -24.98
N VAL A 243 1.51 -3.67 -25.84
CA VAL A 243 0.37 -4.57 -25.59
C VAL A 243 0.87 -6.00 -25.43
N SER A 244 0.47 -6.66 -24.35
CA SER A 244 0.74 -8.08 -24.09
C SER A 244 -0.57 -8.85 -24.00
N TYR A 245 -0.58 -10.08 -24.50
CA TYR A 245 -1.70 -11.02 -24.39
C TYR A 245 -1.27 -12.22 -23.55
N ILE A 246 -2.06 -12.58 -22.54
CA ILE A 246 -1.72 -13.64 -21.58
C ILE A 246 -2.93 -14.55 -21.39
N GLU A 247 -2.68 -15.86 -21.44
CA GLU A 247 -3.67 -16.92 -21.19
C GLU A 247 -3.21 -17.83 -20.06
N SER A 248 -4.15 -18.22 -19.19
CA SER A 248 -3.93 -19.23 -18.16
C SER A 248 -5.07 -20.25 -18.17
N ASN A 249 -4.79 -21.42 -18.75
CA ASN A 249 -5.72 -22.56 -18.75
C ASN A 249 -6.02 -23.09 -17.34
N GLU A 250 -5.09 -22.91 -16.38
CA GLU A 250 -5.27 -23.30 -14.97
C GLU A 250 -6.40 -22.49 -14.31
N ASN A 251 -6.45 -21.18 -14.59
CA ASN A 251 -7.40 -20.25 -13.95
C ASN A 251 -8.54 -19.82 -14.89
N LEU A 252 -8.56 -20.32 -16.13
CA LEU A 252 -9.46 -19.90 -17.20
C LEU A 252 -9.47 -18.38 -17.44
N VAL A 253 -8.29 -17.75 -17.27
CA VAL A 253 -8.11 -16.29 -17.39
C VAL A 253 -7.47 -15.98 -18.73
N THR A 254 -8.07 -15.07 -19.49
CA THR A 254 -7.44 -14.44 -20.67
C THR A 254 -7.39 -12.95 -20.43
N LEU A 255 -6.26 -12.31 -20.73
CA LEU A 255 -6.13 -10.87 -20.54
C LEU A 255 -5.21 -10.19 -21.56
N PHE A 256 -5.48 -8.90 -21.77
CA PHE A 256 -4.55 -7.95 -22.34
C PHE A 256 -3.96 -7.07 -21.25
N SER A 257 -2.65 -6.79 -21.32
CA SER A 257 -1.97 -5.79 -20.50
C SER A 257 -1.37 -4.73 -21.42
N LEU A 258 -1.73 -3.46 -21.20
CA LEU A 258 -1.29 -2.31 -21.98
C LEU A 258 -0.43 -1.44 -21.08
N ASP A 259 0.79 -1.09 -21.49
CA ASP A 259 1.69 -0.24 -20.69
C ASP A 259 1.28 1.25 -20.72
N ASN A 260 0.71 1.70 -21.84
CA ASN A 260 0.24 3.08 -22.03
C ASN A 260 -0.98 3.08 -22.94
N ALA A 261 -2.16 2.88 -22.37
CA ALA A 261 -3.40 2.89 -23.14
C ALA A 261 -3.66 4.31 -23.68
N ALA A 262 -3.84 4.43 -25.00
CA ALA A 262 -4.20 5.70 -25.62
C ALA A 262 -5.53 6.24 -25.07
N ALA A 263 -5.63 7.57 -24.98
CA ALA A 263 -6.87 8.25 -24.64
C ALA A 263 -7.98 7.94 -25.65
N GLY A 264 -9.23 7.91 -25.17
CA GLY A 264 -10.40 7.72 -26.02
C GLY A 264 -11.17 6.44 -25.71
N SER A 265 -12.04 6.04 -26.64
CA SER A 265 -12.97 4.93 -26.45
C SER A 265 -12.37 3.61 -26.88
N TRP A 266 -12.27 2.68 -25.93
CA TRP A 266 -11.89 1.29 -26.13
C TRP A 266 -13.13 0.40 -26.09
N THR A 267 -13.14 -0.66 -26.88
CA THR A 267 -14.09 -1.77 -26.73
C THR A 267 -13.34 -3.01 -26.33
N PHE A 268 -13.82 -3.73 -25.32
CA PHE A 268 -13.31 -5.04 -24.92
C PHE A 268 -14.39 -6.08 -25.10
N GLY A 269 -14.09 -7.19 -25.79
CA GLY A 269 -15.08 -8.23 -26.05
C GLY A 269 -14.58 -9.65 -25.88
N VAL A 270 -15.51 -10.59 -25.76
CA VAL A 270 -15.27 -12.04 -25.65
C VAL A 270 -16.00 -12.76 -26.77
N SER A 271 -15.33 -13.40 -27.73
CA SER A 271 -16.00 -13.92 -28.93
C SER A 271 -16.65 -15.29 -28.78
N ASN A 272 -16.25 -16.10 -27.79
CA ASN A 272 -16.63 -17.51 -27.68
C ASN A 272 -17.53 -17.86 -26.48
N LEU A 273 -17.88 -16.89 -25.64
CA LEU A 273 -18.66 -17.11 -24.42
C LEU A 273 -19.78 -16.08 -24.32
N SER A 274 -20.93 -16.51 -23.80
CA SER A 274 -21.98 -15.58 -23.37
C SER A 274 -21.57 -14.87 -22.08
N SER A 275 -22.30 -13.81 -21.76
CA SER A 275 -22.07 -13.04 -20.52
C SER A 275 -22.40 -13.79 -19.24
N SER A 276 -23.12 -14.92 -19.30
CA SER A 276 -23.32 -15.82 -18.16
C SER A 276 -22.19 -16.83 -17.98
N GLU A 277 -21.35 -17.03 -19.00
CA GLU A 277 -20.28 -18.03 -19.01
C GLU A 277 -18.90 -17.45 -18.68
N CYS A 278 -18.79 -16.13 -18.60
CA CYS A 278 -17.57 -15.45 -18.22
C CYS A 278 -17.84 -14.21 -17.37
N THR A 279 -16.82 -13.78 -16.64
CA THR A 279 -16.82 -12.48 -15.98
C THR A 279 -15.71 -11.62 -16.56
N ILE A 280 -16.06 -10.39 -16.95
CA ILE A 280 -15.13 -9.40 -17.45
C ILE A 280 -14.68 -8.50 -16.31
N LYS A 281 -13.38 -8.18 -16.27
CA LYS A 281 -12.82 -7.21 -15.34
C LYS A 281 -11.76 -6.35 -16.02
N ILE A 282 -11.89 -5.04 -15.89
CA ILE A 282 -10.87 -4.08 -16.30
C ILE A 282 -10.20 -3.51 -15.05
N LEU A 283 -8.87 -3.60 -15.01
CA LEU A 283 -8.04 -3.01 -13.97
C LEU A 283 -7.22 -1.91 -14.63
N SER A 284 -7.17 -0.73 -14.03
CA SER A 284 -6.34 0.37 -14.55
C SER A 284 -5.75 1.11 -13.38
N ARG A 285 -4.48 1.48 -13.50
CA ARG A 285 -3.89 2.41 -12.55
C ARG A 285 -4.49 3.78 -12.79
N ARG A 286 -5.15 4.30 -11.76
CA ARG A 286 -5.59 5.69 -11.77
C ARG A 286 -4.45 6.54 -11.21
N GLN A 287 -4.12 7.64 -11.89
CA GLN A 287 -3.22 8.62 -11.32
C GLN A 287 -3.88 9.20 -10.06
N LEU A 288 -3.22 9.03 -8.91
CA LEU A 288 -3.69 9.63 -7.66
C LEU A 288 -3.71 11.15 -7.82
N SER A 289 -4.72 11.80 -7.25
CA SER A 289 -4.76 13.25 -7.24
C SER A 289 -3.59 13.79 -6.44
N GLN A 290 -2.72 14.59 -7.07
CA GLN A 290 -1.55 15.18 -6.41
C GLN A 290 -1.80 16.66 -6.17
N THR A 291 -1.55 17.11 -4.95
CA THR A 291 -1.56 18.54 -4.65
C THR A 291 -0.19 19.16 -4.82
N SER A 292 -0.15 20.34 -5.44
CA SER A 292 1.00 21.23 -5.43
C SER A 292 0.59 22.62 -4.98
N PHE A 293 1.32 23.19 -4.02
CA PHE A 293 1.15 24.59 -3.64
C PHE A 293 1.62 25.48 -4.80
N THR A 294 0.73 26.33 -5.30
CA THR A 294 1.02 27.27 -6.38
C THR A 294 1.29 28.68 -5.87
N GLN A 295 0.78 29.00 -4.68
CA GLN A 295 1.01 30.31 -4.04
C GLN A 295 0.85 30.20 -2.52
N VAL A 296 1.78 30.80 -1.78
CA VAL A 296 1.70 30.95 -0.31
C VAL A 296 2.22 32.35 0.03
N ASN A 297 1.31 33.28 0.34
CA ASN A 297 1.65 34.68 0.59
C ASN A 297 1.12 35.13 1.95
N GLN A 298 2.00 35.60 2.82
CA GLN A 298 1.63 36.20 4.10
C GLN A 298 1.50 37.72 4.01
N SER A 299 0.43 38.27 4.59
CA SER A 299 0.22 39.70 4.78
C SER A 299 -0.36 39.95 6.18
N GLY A 300 0.45 40.51 7.07
CA GLY A 300 0.11 40.62 8.49
C GLY A 300 -0.14 39.23 9.12
N ASN A 301 -1.31 39.05 9.73
CA ASN A 301 -1.74 37.79 10.34
C ASN A 301 -2.50 36.88 9.36
N THR A 302 -2.54 37.20 8.06
CA THR A 302 -3.26 36.39 7.08
C THR A 302 -2.29 35.73 6.11
N VAL A 303 -2.35 34.40 5.99
CA VAL A 303 -1.64 33.63 4.97
C VAL A 303 -2.63 33.18 3.90
N ASN A 304 -2.46 33.67 2.68
CA ASN A 304 -3.24 33.25 1.52
C ASN A 304 -2.56 32.05 0.86
N ILE A 305 -3.31 30.95 0.71
CA ILE A 305 -2.84 29.68 0.20
C ILE A 305 -3.60 29.35 -1.08
N LYS A 306 -2.87 29.01 -2.14
CA LYS A 306 -3.41 28.47 -3.38
C LYS A 306 -2.70 27.18 -3.74
N ALA A 307 -3.45 26.18 -4.17
CA ALA A 307 -2.93 24.90 -4.60
C ALA A 307 -3.62 24.42 -5.86
N SER A 308 -2.90 23.70 -6.70
CA SER A 308 -3.46 22.91 -7.80
C SER A 308 -3.57 21.45 -7.38
N VAL A 309 -4.57 20.77 -7.92
CA VAL A 309 -4.81 19.33 -7.72
C VAL A 309 -4.85 18.67 -9.09
N SER A 310 -3.85 17.85 -9.42
CA SER A 310 -3.85 17.05 -10.64
C SER A 310 -4.87 15.92 -10.55
N SER A 311 -5.38 15.45 -11.70
CA SER A 311 -6.33 14.34 -11.78
C SER A 311 -7.50 14.47 -10.78
N ALA A 312 -8.01 15.69 -10.64
CA ALA A 312 -9.16 15.98 -9.77
C ALA A 312 -10.47 15.49 -10.40
N GLU A 313 -11.35 14.95 -9.58
CA GLU A 313 -12.68 14.47 -9.94
C GLU A 313 -13.78 15.23 -9.17
N SER A 314 -15.03 14.95 -9.52
CA SER A 314 -16.22 15.63 -8.97
C SER A 314 -16.31 15.62 -7.44
N ASP A 315 -15.77 14.60 -6.80
CA ASP A 315 -15.77 14.40 -5.35
C ASP A 315 -14.45 14.77 -4.67
N THR A 316 -13.43 15.19 -5.42
CA THR A 316 -12.13 15.48 -4.84
C THR A 316 -12.25 16.62 -3.83
N ARG A 317 -11.61 16.43 -2.68
CA ARG A 317 -11.52 17.33 -1.54
C ARG A 317 -10.07 17.54 -1.16
N ILE A 318 -9.78 18.66 -0.52
CA ILE A 318 -8.46 18.97 0.00
C ILE A 318 -8.56 19.58 1.40
N SER A 319 -7.62 19.25 2.25
CA SER A 319 -7.45 19.87 3.57
C SER A 319 -6.04 20.39 3.70
N PHE A 320 -5.89 21.57 4.31
CA PHE A 320 -4.61 22.20 4.57
C PHE A 320 -4.29 22.14 6.06
N TYR A 321 -3.04 21.85 6.37
CA TYR A 321 -2.52 21.72 7.73
C TYR A 321 -1.20 22.50 7.85
N TYR A 322 -0.81 22.84 9.08
CA TYR A 322 0.50 23.38 9.39
C TYR A 322 1.21 22.60 10.50
N SER A 323 2.54 22.64 10.53
CA SER A 323 3.36 22.05 11.59
C SER A 323 4.67 22.80 11.75
N GLU A 324 5.28 22.74 12.93
CA GLU A 324 6.63 23.29 13.18
C GLU A 324 7.74 22.43 12.55
N ARG A 325 7.41 21.24 12.04
CA ARG A 325 8.36 20.30 11.42
C ARG A 325 8.06 20.16 9.94
N ALA A 326 9.11 20.09 9.13
CA ALA A 326 9.03 19.90 7.67
C ALA A 326 8.58 18.49 7.24
N SER A 327 8.45 17.56 8.18
CA SER A 327 8.13 16.16 7.89
C SER A 327 7.19 15.59 8.94
N GLY A 328 6.33 14.66 8.51
CA GLY A 328 5.28 14.03 9.32
C GLY A 328 3.90 14.28 8.74
N SER A 329 2.99 13.31 8.89
CA SER A 329 1.59 13.41 8.46
C SER A 329 0.68 14.08 9.51
N THR A 330 1.28 14.61 10.57
CA THR A 330 0.61 15.20 11.72
C THR A 330 0.84 16.71 11.74
N GLY A 331 -0.24 17.47 11.55
CA GLY A 331 -0.24 18.93 11.63
C GLY A 331 -1.57 19.42 12.18
N SER A 332 -1.58 20.67 12.63
CA SER A 332 -2.80 21.36 13.05
C SER A 332 -3.61 21.77 11.81
N PRO A 333 -4.94 21.56 11.78
CA PRO A 333 -5.75 21.93 10.63
C PRO A 333 -5.80 23.45 10.46
N ILE A 334 -5.68 23.90 9.21
CA ILE A 334 -5.99 25.26 8.77
C ILE A 334 -7.45 25.29 8.33
N VAL A 335 -7.78 24.41 7.39
CA VAL A 335 -9.11 24.22 6.83
C VAL A 335 -9.21 22.81 6.29
N GLU A 336 -10.39 22.21 6.40
CA GLU A 336 -10.62 20.83 6.00
C GLU A 336 -11.73 20.71 4.97
N ASN A 337 -11.62 19.69 4.11
CA ASN A 337 -12.64 19.25 3.16
C ASN A 337 -13.11 20.29 2.15
N LEU A 338 -12.20 21.13 1.64
CA LEU A 338 -12.51 22.06 0.55
C LEU A 338 -12.75 21.31 -0.76
N PRO A 339 -13.81 21.62 -1.54
CA PRO A 339 -14.00 21.10 -2.89
C PRO A 339 -12.81 21.41 -3.80
N ALA A 340 -12.29 20.39 -4.49
CA ALA A 340 -11.14 20.49 -5.36
C ALA A 340 -11.41 19.98 -6.79
N SER A 341 -12.67 19.77 -7.15
CA SER A 341 -13.09 19.20 -8.44
C SER A 341 -12.71 20.05 -9.66
N SER A 342 -12.43 21.33 -9.46
CA SER A 342 -11.92 22.24 -10.50
C SER A 342 -10.41 22.10 -10.76
N GLY A 343 -9.71 21.28 -9.97
CA GLY A 343 -8.25 21.15 -10.04
C GLY A 343 -7.47 22.32 -9.44
N THR A 344 -8.15 23.30 -8.82
CA THR A 344 -7.50 24.41 -8.10
C THR A 344 -8.30 24.82 -6.87
N VAL A 345 -7.62 25.04 -5.75
CA VAL A 345 -8.23 25.45 -4.48
C VAL A 345 -7.47 26.62 -3.88
N SER A 346 -8.22 27.55 -3.27
CA SER A 346 -7.68 28.71 -2.56
C SER A 346 -8.30 28.81 -1.17
N THR A 347 -7.53 29.26 -0.19
CA THR A 347 -8.00 29.54 1.19
C THR A 347 -7.15 30.63 1.85
N SER A 348 -7.64 31.18 2.97
CA SER A 348 -6.92 32.14 3.80
C SER A 348 -6.86 31.65 5.24
N TRP A 349 -5.68 31.68 5.84
CA TRP A 349 -5.41 31.27 7.22
C TRP A 349 -5.13 32.48 8.10
N ASP A 350 -5.90 32.66 9.17
CA ASP A 350 -5.60 33.63 10.23
C ASP A 350 -4.62 33.03 11.25
N THR A 351 -3.44 33.62 11.35
CA THR A 351 -2.35 33.21 12.24
C THR A 351 -2.30 34.02 13.53
N SER A 352 -3.32 34.83 13.85
CA SER A 352 -3.34 35.70 15.04
C SER A 352 -3.23 34.94 16.37
N THR A 353 -3.65 33.67 16.39
CA THR A 353 -3.59 32.76 17.55
C THR A 353 -2.36 31.85 17.54
N VAL A 354 -1.55 31.92 16.49
CA VAL A 354 -0.38 31.05 16.29
C VAL A 354 0.85 31.76 16.81
N THR A 355 1.64 31.07 17.63
CA THR A 355 2.88 31.62 18.19
C THR A 355 3.87 31.99 17.09
N THR A 356 4.62 33.08 17.26
CA THR A 356 5.64 33.48 16.28
C THR A 356 6.69 32.38 16.09
N GLY A 357 6.90 31.95 14.84
CA GLY A 357 7.83 30.86 14.52
C GLY A 357 7.83 30.51 13.03
N THR A 358 8.65 29.52 12.65
CA THR A 358 8.65 28.95 11.30
C THR A 358 7.73 27.74 11.27
N TYR A 359 6.79 27.74 10.33
CA TYR A 359 5.85 26.64 10.12
C TYR A 359 5.91 26.14 8.68
N TYR A 360 5.62 24.87 8.50
CA TYR A 360 5.54 24.16 7.24
C TYR A 360 4.08 23.84 6.93
N LEU A 361 3.69 24.02 5.67
CA LEU A 361 2.33 23.72 5.20
C LEU A 361 2.27 22.33 4.58
N PHE A 362 1.16 21.66 4.82
CA PHE A 362 0.86 20.35 4.25
C PHE A 362 -0.55 20.38 3.66
N ALA A 363 -0.75 19.58 2.62
CA ALA A 363 -2.06 19.36 2.05
C ALA A 363 -2.35 17.87 2.04
N LYS A 364 -3.58 17.50 2.39
CA LYS A 364 -4.11 16.15 2.20
C LYS A 364 -5.24 16.24 1.19
N THR A 365 -5.12 15.49 0.10
CA THR A 365 -6.17 15.38 -0.91
C THR A 365 -6.94 14.10 -0.68
N TYR A 366 -8.26 14.20 -0.63
CA TYR A 366 -9.17 13.09 -0.50
C TYR A 366 -10.01 12.99 -1.77
N GLY A 367 -10.19 11.80 -2.31
CA GLY A 367 -11.34 11.49 -3.16
C GLY A 367 -12.24 10.55 -2.38
N ASN A 368 -13.46 10.32 -2.83
CA ASN A 368 -14.27 9.17 -2.38
C ASN A 368 -13.57 7.81 -2.61
N GLN A 369 -12.35 7.82 -3.15
CA GLN A 369 -11.52 6.65 -3.36
C GLN A 369 -10.14 6.69 -2.72
N ASN A 370 -9.80 7.72 -1.94
CA ASN A 370 -8.59 7.78 -1.13
C ASN A 370 -9.01 8.08 0.31
N ALA A 371 -9.07 7.07 1.17
CA ALA A 371 -9.23 7.30 2.61
C ALA A 371 -7.95 7.96 3.17
N PRO A 372 -8.03 8.86 4.17
CA PRO A 372 -6.87 9.59 4.68
C PRO A 372 -5.78 8.68 5.28
N ILE A 373 -4.50 9.00 5.03
CA ILE A 373 -3.36 8.64 5.93
C ILE A 373 -3.39 9.49 7.20
#